data_AF-A0A177FBH4-F1
#
_entry.id   AF-A0A177FBH4-F1
#
_cell.length_a   1.000
_cell.length_b   1.000
_cell.length_c   1.000
_cell.angle_alpha   90.00
_cell.angle_beta   90.00
_cell.angle_gamma   90.00
#
_symmetry.space_group_name_H-M   'P 1'
#
loop_
_entity.id
_entity.type
_entity.pdbx_description
1 polymer ?
#
loop_
_entity_poly.entity_id
_entity_poly.type
_entity_poly.pdbx_seq_one_letter_code
_entity_poly.pdbx_strand_id
1 'polypeptide(L)'
;MSNQGKAALCGRHAQGKILTESVGVSVSNVEKEQRFTMCQVADHYGFDNIADIPRISITRAADVPVVIPSTLFTMAPIALDQAVDQPNLHKPTKTESSTRDTGESIRLAARTGAYDKQTSGAAPTYVQANLIALPSRFAADFRLLCKRNPVPCPLLAESKEVGRWDELKSWVPGVTGKEIAGDVDLRHDFPKYMVYEDGKLAQSHCRDVGSIWSEDHVGFLIGCSFSFEAALAAEGLIPSHMAHGRNVPMYRTTLPLCPAGVFSQSTYVVSMRPFRRRDIEKVRDITRSYVATHGEPIAWGWDAATRLGIKDISKPDFGDSPILPDGSVLVQGVGDEAEEFVPVFWGCGVTPQEAVRQAALDGPVIGHAPGHMIVLDIRDWDIVPST
;
A
#
# COMPACT_ATOMS: atom_id res chain seq x y z
N MET A 1 31.75 -23.17 -47.99
CA MET A 1 32.45 -22.91 -49.27
C MET A 1 31.54 -21.96 -50.06
N SER A 2 31.80 -20.65 -50.03
CA SER A 2 32.52 -19.88 -51.09
C SER A 2 31.73 -19.81 -52.43
N ASN A 3 31.51 -18.67 -53.08
CA ASN A 3 32.18 -17.36 -52.96
C ASN A 3 31.29 -16.18 -53.45
N GLN A 4 31.76 -14.93 -53.31
CA GLN A 4 31.02 -13.68 -53.60
C GLN A 4 31.16 -13.15 -55.05
N GLY A 5 30.14 -12.41 -55.53
CA GLY A 5 30.32 -10.97 -55.88
C GLY A 5 30.18 -10.47 -57.34
N LYS A 6 29.66 -9.20 -57.46
CA LYS A 6 29.67 -8.24 -58.61
C LYS A 6 28.68 -8.55 -59.78
N ALA A 7 28.15 -7.64 -60.62
CA ALA A 7 27.92 -6.16 -60.70
C ALA A 7 27.18 -5.86 -62.05
N ALA A 8 26.49 -4.75 -62.38
CA ALA A 8 25.81 -3.64 -61.67
C ALA A 8 25.08 -2.71 -62.72
N LEU A 9 24.44 -1.62 -62.25
CA LEU A 9 24.08 -0.35 -62.98
C LEU A 9 22.85 -0.21 -63.92
N CYS A 10 22.25 1.00 -63.84
CA CYS A 10 21.31 1.72 -64.74
C CYS A 10 19.82 1.32 -64.75
N GLY A 11 18.82 2.23 -64.71
CA GLY A 11 18.84 3.69 -64.49
C GLY A 11 17.46 4.39 -64.60
N ARG A 12 17.28 5.51 -63.86
CA ARG A 12 16.30 6.62 -63.97
C ARG A 12 14.83 6.37 -64.43
N HIS A 13 13.87 6.69 -63.57
CA HIS A 13 13.12 7.96 -63.67
C HIS A 13 12.32 8.25 -62.38
N ALA A 14 12.12 9.54 -62.07
CA ALA A 14 11.44 9.99 -60.86
C ALA A 14 10.07 10.59 -61.15
N GLN A 15 9.11 10.38 -60.25
CA GLN A 15 8.03 11.33 -59.92
C GLN A 15 7.56 11.06 -58.49
N GLY A 16 7.41 12.13 -57.71
CA GLY A 16 7.38 12.03 -56.24
C GLY A 16 6.01 11.75 -55.64
N LYS A 17 6.02 11.18 -54.43
CA LYS A 17 4.98 11.37 -53.43
C LYS A 17 5.62 11.81 -52.12
N ILE A 18 5.13 12.92 -51.59
CA ILE A 18 5.42 13.37 -50.24
C ILE A 18 4.70 12.42 -49.29
N LEU A 19 5.44 11.69 -48.47
CA LEU A 19 4.92 11.01 -47.29
C LEU A 19 5.87 11.31 -46.13
N THR A 20 5.31 11.95 -45.11
CA THR A 20 5.98 12.34 -43.88
C THR A 20 6.35 11.11 -43.06
N GLU A 21 7.63 11.00 -42.66
CA GLU A 21 8.06 9.99 -41.70
C GLU A 21 7.44 10.26 -40.32
N SER A 22 6.58 9.35 -39.87
CA SER A 22 6.12 9.33 -38.48
C SER A 22 7.21 8.74 -37.60
N VAL A 23 7.93 9.60 -36.88
CA VAL A 23 8.90 9.18 -35.86
C VAL A 23 8.19 8.31 -34.82
N GLY A 24 8.56 7.03 -34.74
CA GLY A 24 8.04 6.12 -33.73
C GLY A 24 8.49 6.52 -32.33
N VAL A 25 7.55 6.97 -31.50
CA VAL A 25 7.84 7.28 -30.09
C VAL A 25 8.08 5.98 -29.34
N SER A 26 9.28 5.84 -28.76
CA SER A 26 9.63 4.73 -27.89
C SER A 26 8.80 4.76 -26.61
N VAL A 27 8.01 3.70 -26.35
CA VAL A 27 7.42 3.44 -25.03
C VAL A 27 8.54 3.40 -23.99
N SER A 28 8.39 4.16 -22.91
CA SER A 28 9.43 4.34 -21.91
C SER A 28 9.78 3.01 -21.22
N ASN A 29 11.04 2.83 -20.80
CA ASN A 29 11.45 1.60 -20.10
C ASN A 29 10.66 1.41 -18.79
N VAL A 30 10.34 2.52 -18.11
CA VAL A 30 9.54 2.53 -16.87
C VAL A 30 8.13 1.95 -17.08
N GLU A 31 7.45 2.27 -18.18
CA GLU A 31 6.13 1.69 -18.50
C GLU A 31 6.19 0.18 -18.79
N LYS A 32 7.34 -0.33 -19.28
CA LYS A 32 7.55 -1.77 -19.46
C LYS A 32 7.80 -2.47 -18.13
N GLU A 33 8.61 -1.88 -17.25
CA GLU A 33 8.88 -2.44 -15.91
C GLU A 33 7.64 -2.48 -15.02
N GLN A 34 6.85 -1.39 -14.95
CA GLN A 34 5.62 -1.39 -14.14
C GLN A 34 4.60 -2.44 -14.59
N ARG A 35 4.56 -2.74 -15.91
CA ARG A 35 3.74 -3.84 -16.46
C ARG A 35 4.28 -5.21 -16.08
N PHE A 36 5.59 -5.33 -15.86
CA PHE A 36 6.28 -6.57 -15.50
C PHE A 36 6.00 -6.95 -14.04
N THR A 37 6.07 -6.01 -13.11
CA THR A 37 5.70 -6.22 -11.70
C THR A 37 4.25 -6.70 -11.56
N MET A 38 3.31 -6.16 -12.34
CA MET A 38 1.92 -6.66 -12.36
C MET A 38 1.78 -8.07 -12.95
N CYS A 39 2.66 -8.51 -13.86
CA CYS A 39 2.65 -9.88 -14.39
C CYS A 39 3.25 -10.89 -13.41
N GLN A 40 4.35 -10.56 -12.72
CA GLN A 40 4.97 -11.45 -11.72
C GLN A 40 4.00 -11.83 -10.59
N VAL A 41 3.10 -10.90 -10.24
CA VAL A 41 1.99 -11.14 -9.32
C VAL A 41 0.97 -12.13 -9.91
N ALA A 42 0.64 -12.04 -11.21
CA ALA A 42 -0.30 -12.95 -11.86
C ALA A 42 0.24 -14.40 -11.89
N ASP A 43 1.55 -14.58 -12.11
CA ASP A 43 2.19 -15.90 -12.08
C ASP A 43 2.15 -16.53 -10.68
N HIS A 44 2.34 -15.73 -9.61
CA HIS A 44 2.32 -16.23 -8.23
C HIS A 44 0.93 -16.69 -7.75
N TYR A 45 -0.16 -16.10 -8.29
CA TYR A 45 -1.54 -16.41 -7.90
C TYR A 45 -2.30 -17.28 -8.92
N GLY A 46 -1.61 -17.86 -9.91
CA GLY A 46 -2.15 -18.86 -10.82
C GLY A 46 -3.18 -18.32 -11.82
N PHE A 47 -2.82 -17.27 -12.56
CA PHE A 47 -3.61 -16.78 -13.68
C PHE A 47 -3.11 -17.38 -15.00
N ASP A 48 -3.89 -18.28 -15.61
CA ASP A 48 -3.48 -19.05 -16.81
C ASP A 48 -3.31 -18.23 -18.10
N ASN A 49 -3.71 -16.95 -18.15
CA ASN A 49 -3.61 -16.16 -19.38
C ASN A 49 -3.53 -14.63 -19.18
N ILE A 50 -2.52 -14.01 -19.80
CA ILE A 50 -2.31 -12.53 -19.83
C ILE A 50 -3.44 -11.81 -20.61
N ALA A 51 -4.19 -12.53 -21.46
CA ALA A 51 -5.26 -11.97 -22.28
C ALA A 51 -6.48 -11.42 -21.50
N ASP A 52 -6.67 -11.85 -20.24
CA ASP A 52 -7.80 -11.43 -19.40
C ASP A 52 -7.56 -10.08 -18.69
N ILE A 53 -6.37 -9.48 -18.85
CA ILE A 53 -6.06 -8.13 -18.37
C ILE A 53 -6.60 -7.09 -19.38
N PRO A 54 -7.55 -6.21 -19.01
CA PRO A 54 -8.10 -5.24 -19.94
C PRO A 54 -7.03 -4.29 -20.51
N ARG A 55 -6.98 -4.15 -21.84
CA ARG A 55 -6.10 -3.16 -22.50
C ARG A 55 -6.61 -1.74 -22.27
N ILE A 56 -6.07 -1.06 -21.26
CA ILE A 56 -6.26 0.38 -21.09
C ILE A 56 -5.45 1.12 -22.16
N SER A 57 -6.15 1.62 -23.19
CA SER A 57 -5.59 2.52 -24.21
C SER A 57 -5.77 3.96 -23.76
N ILE A 58 -4.69 4.63 -23.38
CA ILE A 58 -4.71 6.06 -23.00
C ILE A 58 -4.64 6.91 -24.28
N THR A 59 -5.78 7.46 -24.71
CA THR A 59 -5.81 8.47 -25.77
C THR A 59 -5.42 9.84 -25.23
N ARG A 60 -4.41 10.48 -25.84
CA ARG A 60 -4.01 11.87 -25.53
C ARG A 60 -5.17 12.83 -25.75
N ALA A 61 -5.49 13.64 -24.74
CA ALA A 61 -6.31 14.85 -24.91
C ALA A 61 -5.43 15.98 -25.48
N ALA A 62 -6.03 16.84 -26.31
CA ALA A 62 -5.33 17.92 -27.01
C ALA A 62 -5.22 19.21 -26.18
N ASP A 63 -4.25 20.04 -26.53
CA ASP A 63 -3.91 21.29 -25.83
C ASP A 63 -5.04 22.34 -25.86
N VAL A 64 -5.26 23.00 -24.72
CA VAL A 64 -6.07 24.23 -24.60
C VAL A 64 -5.31 25.23 -23.73
N PRO A 65 -5.04 26.46 -24.19
CA PRO A 65 -4.28 27.44 -23.42
C PRO A 65 -5.15 28.11 -22.34
N VAL A 66 -4.62 28.21 -21.11
CA VAL A 66 -5.26 28.91 -19.99
C VAL A 66 -4.67 30.32 -19.85
N VAL A 67 -5.54 31.33 -19.86
CA VAL A 67 -5.19 32.74 -19.65
C VAL A 67 -5.31 33.08 -18.15
N ILE A 68 -4.31 33.77 -17.60
CA ILE A 68 -4.25 34.19 -16.20
C ILE A 68 -4.68 35.66 -16.06
N PRO A 69 -5.67 35.99 -15.21
CA PRO A 69 -5.89 37.36 -14.74
C PRO A 69 -5.26 37.57 -13.36
N SER A 70 -4.47 38.63 -13.24
CA SER A 70 -3.87 39.10 -11.98
C SER A 70 -4.79 40.05 -11.21
N THR A 71 -4.98 39.82 -9.91
CA THR A 71 -5.41 40.88 -8.97
C THR A 71 -4.76 40.71 -7.60
N LEU A 72 -4.18 41.79 -7.08
CA LEU A 72 -3.64 41.90 -5.74
C LEU A 72 -4.77 41.91 -4.70
N PHE A 73 -4.54 41.30 -3.53
CA PHE A 73 -5.04 41.83 -2.27
C PHE A 73 -3.98 41.67 -1.18
N THR A 74 -3.53 42.81 -0.64
CA THR A 74 -2.60 42.90 0.48
C THR A 74 -3.35 43.21 1.77
N MET A 75 -3.12 42.44 2.85
CA MET A 75 -3.28 42.93 4.23
C MET A 75 -2.16 42.38 5.12
N ALA A 76 -1.90 43.09 6.22
CA ALA A 76 -0.65 43.11 6.98
C ALA A 76 -0.58 42.04 8.11
N PRO A 77 0.58 41.83 8.76
CA PRO A 77 0.84 40.63 9.57
C PRO A 77 0.30 40.72 11.00
N ILE A 78 0.06 39.55 11.60
CA ILE A 78 -0.14 39.38 13.05
C ILE A 78 1.16 38.81 13.63
N ALA A 79 1.65 39.42 14.70
CA ALA A 79 2.89 39.01 15.37
C ALA A 79 2.72 37.68 16.12
N LEU A 80 3.72 36.81 16.02
CA LEU A 80 3.89 35.62 16.83
C LEU A 80 5.17 35.77 17.64
N ASP A 81 5.00 36.26 18.86
CA ASP A 81 6.07 36.45 19.84
C ASP A 81 5.87 35.42 20.96
N GLN A 82 6.31 34.17 20.75
CA GLN A 82 6.58 33.20 21.80
C GLN A 82 7.74 32.28 21.37
N ALA A 83 8.81 32.25 22.18
CA ALA A 83 9.94 31.37 21.96
C ALA A 83 9.53 29.90 22.21
N VAL A 84 9.85 29.02 21.26
CA VAL A 84 9.69 27.57 21.43
C VAL A 84 10.94 27.02 22.10
N ASP A 85 10.77 26.47 23.30
CA ASP A 85 11.84 25.86 24.08
C ASP A 85 12.34 24.56 23.40
N GLN A 86 13.65 24.31 23.40
CA GLN A 86 14.22 23.15 22.71
C GLN A 86 14.01 21.87 23.54
N PRO A 87 13.34 20.82 23.00
CA PRO A 87 13.22 19.56 23.72
C PRO A 87 14.58 18.84 23.79
N ASN A 88 15.16 18.81 25.00
CA ASN A 88 16.38 18.07 25.29
C ASN A 88 16.20 16.57 24.98
N LEU A 89 16.97 16.07 24.01
CA LEU A 89 17.10 14.65 23.65
C LEU A 89 17.54 13.81 24.85
N HIS A 90 16.57 13.28 25.60
CA HIS A 90 16.83 12.26 26.61
C HIS A 90 17.25 10.97 25.93
N LYS A 91 18.47 10.50 26.21
CA LYS A 91 18.87 9.13 25.88
C LYS A 91 17.89 8.16 26.52
N PRO A 92 17.37 7.15 25.81
CA PRO A 92 16.47 6.17 26.40
C PRO A 92 17.21 5.38 27.48
N THR A 93 16.77 5.53 28.72
CA THR A 93 17.23 4.72 29.85
C THR A 93 16.87 3.26 29.58
N LYS A 94 17.85 2.35 29.65
CA LYS A 94 17.58 0.91 29.60
C LYS A 94 16.75 0.49 30.81
N THR A 95 15.47 0.20 30.59
CA THR A 95 14.67 -0.60 31.52
C THR A 95 14.61 -2.02 30.96
N GLU A 96 15.29 -2.96 31.60
CA GLU A 96 15.25 -4.36 31.21
C GLU A 96 13.94 -5.00 31.71
N SER A 97 13.07 -5.38 30.78
CA SER A 97 12.14 -6.49 30.93
C SER A 97 12.47 -7.48 29.81
N SER A 98 12.91 -8.69 30.17
CA SER A 98 13.52 -9.64 29.22
C SER A 98 12.53 -10.56 28.51
N THR A 99 11.23 -10.30 28.61
CA THR A 99 10.21 -10.88 27.73
C THR A 99 10.08 -10.00 26.48
N ARG A 100 10.59 -10.48 25.33
CA ARG A 100 10.26 -9.87 24.04
C ARG A 100 8.76 -10.11 23.78
N ASP A 101 8.03 -9.05 23.44
CA ASP A 101 6.62 -9.18 23.07
C ASP A 101 6.46 -10.14 21.87
N THR A 102 5.42 -10.97 21.94
CA THR A 102 4.99 -11.89 20.88
C THR A 102 3.67 -11.41 20.29
N GLY A 103 3.25 -11.98 19.16
CA GLY A 103 1.89 -11.75 18.62
C GLY A 103 0.82 -12.00 19.68
N GLU A 104 0.81 -13.21 20.24
CA GLU A 104 -0.05 -13.60 21.37
C GLU A 104 -0.02 -12.59 22.54
N SER A 105 1.15 -12.15 23.01
CA SER A 105 1.20 -11.24 24.17
C SER A 105 0.60 -9.86 23.87
N ILE A 106 0.78 -9.36 22.64
CA ILE A 106 0.13 -8.11 22.20
C ILE A 106 -1.39 -8.30 22.04
N ARG A 107 -1.86 -9.41 21.46
CA ARG A 107 -3.31 -9.71 21.34
C ARG A 107 -3.99 -9.80 22.70
N LEU A 108 -3.41 -10.53 23.65
CA LEU A 108 -3.95 -10.65 25.01
C LEU A 108 -3.94 -9.31 25.77
N ALA A 109 -2.93 -8.48 25.54
CA ALA A 109 -2.88 -7.12 26.10
C ALA A 109 -3.92 -6.19 25.43
N ALA A 110 -4.19 -6.32 24.13
CA ALA A 110 -5.26 -5.59 23.45
C ALA A 110 -6.65 -6.03 23.96
N ARG A 111 -6.91 -7.35 24.04
CA ARG A 111 -8.14 -7.97 24.56
C ARG A 111 -8.52 -7.49 25.97
N THR A 112 -7.51 -7.26 26.81
CA THR A 112 -7.71 -6.77 28.19
C THR A 112 -7.71 -5.23 28.29
N GLY A 113 -7.49 -4.52 27.19
CA GLY A 113 -7.37 -3.06 27.16
C GLY A 113 -6.07 -2.52 27.77
N ALA A 114 -5.10 -3.39 28.08
CA ALA A 114 -3.77 -3.02 28.56
C ALA A 114 -2.86 -2.49 27.45
N TYR A 115 -3.15 -2.83 26.19
CA TYR A 115 -2.50 -2.28 24.99
C TYR A 115 -3.53 -1.55 24.12
N ASP A 116 -3.55 -0.23 24.19
CA ASP A 116 -4.47 0.65 23.46
C ASP A 116 -3.75 1.55 22.43
N LYS A 117 -2.48 1.28 22.15
CA LYS A 117 -1.58 2.12 21.35
C LYS A 117 -1.53 1.67 19.90
N GLN A 118 -0.83 2.44 19.06
CA GLN A 118 -0.48 1.98 17.71
C GLN A 118 0.44 0.76 17.79
N THR A 119 0.25 -0.20 16.88
CA THR A 119 0.99 -1.46 16.83
C THR A 119 2.30 -1.38 16.04
N SER A 120 2.62 -0.24 15.42
CA SER A 120 3.92 -0.08 14.72
C SER A 120 5.08 -0.30 15.69
N GLY A 121 6.00 -1.20 15.33
CA GLY A 121 7.11 -1.62 16.19
C GLY A 121 6.75 -2.58 17.35
N ALA A 122 5.47 -2.91 17.55
CA ALA A 122 5.06 -3.94 18.51
C ALA A 122 5.49 -5.34 18.04
N ALA A 123 5.99 -6.17 18.97
CA ALA A 123 6.49 -7.52 18.72
C ALA A 123 7.30 -7.66 17.40
N PRO A 124 8.52 -7.09 17.32
CA PRO A 124 9.30 -7.10 16.09
C PRO A 124 9.46 -8.50 15.47
N THR A 125 9.45 -8.58 14.14
CA THR A 125 9.42 -9.79 13.29
C THR A 125 8.10 -10.56 13.23
N TYR A 126 7.09 -10.24 14.06
CA TYR A 126 5.75 -10.82 13.94
C TYR A 126 4.91 -10.05 12.91
N VAL A 127 4.19 -10.78 12.06
CA VAL A 127 3.38 -10.19 10.99
C VAL A 127 2.18 -9.46 11.57
N GLN A 128 1.84 -8.30 11.01
CA GLN A 128 0.64 -7.54 11.38
C GLN A 128 -0.39 -7.55 10.25
N ALA A 129 -1.67 -7.62 10.62
CA ALA A 129 -2.77 -7.69 9.67
C ALA A 129 -3.87 -6.66 9.92
N ASN A 130 -4.41 -6.15 8.82
CA ASN A 130 -5.58 -5.30 8.77
C ASN A 130 -6.85 -6.17 8.88
N LEU A 131 -7.88 -5.71 9.59
CA LEU A 131 -9.21 -6.33 9.60
C LEU A 131 -10.15 -5.70 8.57
N ILE A 132 -10.91 -6.56 7.90
CA ILE A 132 -12.27 -6.33 7.41
C ILE A 132 -13.13 -7.49 7.93
N ALA A 133 -14.23 -7.23 8.64
CA ALA A 133 -15.27 -8.23 8.86
C ALA A 133 -16.62 -7.70 8.36
N LEU A 134 -17.28 -8.47 7.51
CA LEU A 134 -18.47 -8.03 6.77
C LEU A 134 -19.54 -9.15 6.71
N PRO A 135 -20.79 -8.82 6.36
CA PRO A 135 -21.86 -9.81 6.27
C PRO A 135 -21.62 -10.87 5.18
N SER A 136 -21.96 -12.13 5.44
CA SER A 136 -21.52 -13.29 4.67
C SER A 136 -21.90 -13.24 3.18
N ARG A 137 -23.02 -12.56 2.87
CA ARG A 137 -23.49 -12.32 1.50
C ARG A 137 -22.49 -11.59 0.60
N PHE A 138 -21.55 -10.81 1.17
CA PHE A 138 -20.49 -10.13 0.43
C PHE A 138 -19.12 -10.85 0.52
N ALA A 139 -19.01 -11.94 1.29
CA ALA A 139 -17.75 -12.64 1.53
C ALA A 139 -17.17 -13.30 0.26
N ALA A 140 -18.01 -13.79 -0.65
CA ALA A 140 -17.57 -14.34 -1.93
C ALA A 140 -16.95 -13.25 -2.84
N ASP A 141 -17.61 -12.10 -2.93
CA ASP A 141 -17.13 -10.94 -3.69
C ASP A 141 -15.83 -10.40 -3.11
N PHE A 142 -15.68 -10.38 -1.78
CA PHE A 142 -14.47 -9.88 -1.12
C PHE A 142 -13.27 -10.80 -1.33
N ARG A 143 -13.46 -12.13 -1.24
CA ARG A 143 -12.43 -13.11 -1.64
C ARG A 143 -12.00 -12.93 -3.09
N LEU A 144 -12.96 -12.69 -3.99
CA LEU A 144 -12.66 -12.43 -5.40
C LEU A 144 -11.94 -11.10 -5.61
N LEU A 145 -12.26 -10.05 -4.83
CA LEU A 145 -11.56 -8.77 -4.83
C LEU A 145 -10.09 -8.95 -4.42
N CYS A 146 -9.84 -9.66 -3.32
CA CYS A 146 -8.50 -10.02 -2.87
C CYS A 146 -7.74 -10.82 -3.93
N LYS A 147 -8.35 -11.88 -4.48
CA LYS A 147 -7.71 -12.71 -5.52
C LYS A 147 -7.37 -11.90 -6.78
N ARG A 148 -8.22 -10.94 -7.19
CA ARG A 148 -8.00 -10.08 -8.36
C ARG A 148 -7.05 -8.92 -8.11
N ASN A 149 -6.82 -8.55 -6.84
CA ASN A 149 -5.98 -7.41 -6.45
C ASN A 149 -5.05 -7.79 -5.28
N PRO A 150 -4.19 -8.81 -5.42
CA PRO A 150 -3.44 -9.33 -4.29
C PRO A 150 -2.33 -8.40 -3.78
N VAL A 151 -1.81 -7.48 -4.60
CA VAL A 151 -0.84 -6.46 -4.14
C VAL A 151 -1.45 -5.50 -3.11
N PRO A 152 -2.59 -4.82 -3.36
CA PRO A 152 -3.21 -3.95 -2.34
C PRO A 152 -4.05 -4.72 -1.31
N CYS A 153 -4.53 -5.93 -1.64
CA CYS A 153 -5.41 -6.74 -0.79
C CYS A 153 -4.85 -8.16 -0.51
N PRO A 154 -3.61 -8.31 0.00
CA PRO A 154 -3.00 -9.62 0.22
C PRO A 154 -3.72 -10.35 1.37
N LEU A 155 -4.52 -11.37 1.04
CA LEU A 155 -5.31 -12.10 2.03
C LEU A 155 -4.44 -13.15 2.73
N LEU A 156 -4.22 -12.99 4.04
CA LEU A 156 -3.43 -13.93 4.87
C LEU A 156 -4.30 -15.02 5.48
N ALA A 157 -5.47 -14.64 6.00
CA ALA A 157 -6.41 -15.55 6.65
C ALA A 157 -7.84 -14.99 6.62
N GLU A 158 -8.81 -15.85 6.91
CA GLU A 158 -10.21 -15.47 7.12
C GLU A 158 -10.82 -16.27 8.28
N SER A 159 -11.99 -15.87 8.77
CA SER A 159 -12.84 -16.70 9.62
C SER A 159 -13.01 -18.09 8.99
N LYS A 160 -12.75 -19.14 9.76
CA LYS A 160 -12.82 -20.54 9.29
C LYS A 160 -14.18 -20.88 8.66
N GLU A 161 -15.24 -20.39 9.30
CA GLU A 161 -16.64 -20.53 8.90
C GLU A 161 -17.37 -19.21 9.20
N VAL A 162 -18.58 -19.03 8.67
CA VAL A 162 -19.40 -17.83 8.93
C VAL A 162 -19.73 -17.72 10.43
N GLY A 163 -19.72 -16.51 10.97
CA GLY A 163 -19.92 -16.20 12.39
C GLY A 163 -18.71 -16.45 13.30
N ARG A 164 -17.72 -17.26 12.87
CA ARG A 164 -16.56 -17.62 13.70
C ARG A 164 -15.56 -16.47 13.81
N TRP A 165 -15.34 -16.03 15.05
CA TRP A 165 -14.39 -14.98 15.44
C TRP A 165 -13.12 -15.53 16.09
N ASP A 166 -13.12 -16.82 16.41
CA ASP A 166 -12.14 -17.57 17.23
C ASP A 166 -11.33 -18.61 16.47
N GLU A 167 -11.76 -18.98 15.26
CA GLU A 167 -11.07 -19.94 14.42
C GLU A 167 -10.80 -19.33 13.03
N LEU A 168 -9.57 -19.49 12.56
CA LEU A 168 -9.12 -19.00 11.26
C LEU A 168 -8.92 -20.14 10.25
N LYS A 169 -9.12 -19.81 8.98
CA LYS A 169 -8.58 -20.52 7.82
C LYS A 169 -7.45 -19.68 7.23
N SER A 170 -6.27 -20.28 7.11
CA SER A 170 -5.11 -19.66 6.46
C SER A 170 -5.23 -19.67 4.93
N TRP A 171 -4.69 -18.64 4.29
CA TRP A 171 -4.38 -18.58 2.86
C TRP A 171 -2.86 -18.58 2.59
N VAL A 172 -2.02 -18.53 3.63
CA VAL A 172 -0.56 -18.65 3.54
C VAL A 172 -0.19 -20.12 3.30
N PRO A 173 0.56 -20.45 2.23
CA PRO A 173 0.97 -21.83 1.94
C PRO A 173 1.77 -22.45 3.09
N GLY A 174 1.45 -23.70 3.46
CA GLY A 174 2.17 -24.44 4.51
C GLY A 174 1.85 -24.04 5.96
N VAL A 175 1.07 -22.97 6.17
CA VAL A 175 0.71 -22.45 7.51
C VAL A 175 -0.77 -22.72 7.78
N THR A 176 -1.11 -23.30 8.93
CA THR A 176 -2.50 -23.49 9.37
C THR A 176 -3.09 -22.24 10.03
N GLY A 177 -4.42 -22.13 10.10
CA GLY A 177 -5.07 -21.00 10.76
C GLY A 177 -4.73 -20.85 12.25
N LYS A 178 -4.35 -21.94 12.93
CA LYS A 178 -3.88 -21.92 14.32
C LYS A 178 -2.44 -21.37 14.43
N GLU A 179 -1.62 -21.54 13.41
CA GLU A 179 -0.27 -20.96 13.34
C GLU A 179 -0.30 -19.48 12.92
N ILE A 180 -1.35 -19.05 12.20
CA ILE A 180 -1.62 -17.62 11.96
C ILE A 180 -1.87 -16.89 13.28
N ALA A 181 -2.82 -17.37 14.09
CA ALA A 181 -3.06 -16.86 15.43
C ALA A 181 -3.73 -17.94 16.31
N GLY A 182 -3.04 -18.39 17.35
CA GLY A 182 -3.61 -19.24 18.41
C GLY A 182 -4.42 -18.40 19.39
N ASP A 183 -5.47 -19.00 19.97
CA ASP A 183 -6.40 -18.33 20.90
C ASP A 183 -6.80 -16.92 20.42
N VAL A 184 -7.25 -16.79 19.17
CA VAL A 184 -7.62 -15.49 18.60
C VAL A 184 -9.05 -15.11 19.01
N ASP A 185 -9.30 -13.82 19.17
CA ASP A 185 -10.64 -13.25 19.17
C ASP A 185 -10.68 -11.98 18.31
N LEU A 186 -11.19 -12.11 17.08
CA LEU A 186 -11.25 -11.01 16.12
C LEU A 186 -12.06 -9.79 16.62
N ARG A 187 -12.85 -9.92 17.68
CA ARG A 187 -13.70 -8.86 18.25
C ARG A 187 -13.02 -8.06 19.37
N HIS A 188 -11.92 -8.55 19.91
CA HIS A 188 -11.21 -7.94 21.04
C HIS A 188 -9.67 -7.83 20.86
N ASP A 189 -9.05 -8.60 19.96
CA ASP A 189 -7.58 -8.69 19.83
C ASP A 189 -6.90 -7.55 19.06
N PHE A 190 -7.68 -6.61 18.49
CA PHE A 190 -7.15 -5.38 17.91
C PHE A 190 -7.25 -4.26 18.95
N PRO A 191 -6.24 -3.41 19.13
CA PRO A 191 -6.30 -2.34 20.14
C PRO A 191 -7.46 -1.36 19.93
N LYS A 192 -7.83 -1.10 18.65
CA LYS A 192 -8.96 -0.25 18.26
C LYS A 192 -9.57 -0.65 16.91
N TYR A 193 -10.87 -0.42 16.79
CA TYR A 193 -11.72 -0.74 15.64
C TYR A 193 -12.43 0.49 15.07
N MET A 194 -12.96 0.33 13.86
CA MET A 194 -13.84 1.25 13.15
C MET A 194 -15.08 0.46 12.72
N VAL A 195 -16.26 1.06 12.84
CA VAL A 195 -17.53 0.41 12.52
C VAL A 195 -18.26 1.26 11.50
N TYR A 196 -18.68 0.65 10.40
CA TYR A 196 -19.40 1.27 9.32
C TYR A 196 -20.79 0.63 9.20
N GLU A 197 -21.81 1.44 8.98
CA GLU A 197 -23.18 1.01 8.67
C GLU A 197 -23.54 1.62 7.31
N ASP A 198 -23.97 0.82 6.34
CA ASP A 198 -24.31 1.27 4.98
C ASP A 198 -23.20 2.11 4.32
N GLY A 199 -21.94 1.72 4.53
CA GLY A 199 -20.73 2.43 4.10
C GLY A 199 -20.38 3.73 4.84
N LYS A 200 -21.16 4.14 5.85
CA LYS A 200 -20.94 5.35 6.64
C LYS A 200 -20.31 5.01 7.99
N LEU A 201 -19.34 5.81 8.44
CA LEU A 201 -18.70 5.62 9.74
C LEU A 201 -19.73 5.82 10.87
N ALA A 202 -20.05 4.75 11.59
CA ALA A 202 -21.00 4.73 12.71
C ALA A 202 -20.28 4.80 14.07
N GLN A 203 -19.15 4.11 14.22
CA GLN A 203 -18.29 4.20 15.40
C GLN A 203 -16.82 4.27 15.00
N SER A 204 -16.02 4.99 15.79
CA SER A 204 -14.62 5.30 15.50
C SER A 204 -13.77 5.02 16.73
N HIS A 205 -12.63 4.35 16.56
CA HIS A 205 -11.65 4.10 17.62
C HIS A 205 -12.23 3.37 18.86
N CYS A 206 -13.24 2.51 18.65
CA CYS A 206 -13.81 1.65 19.70
C CYS A 206 -12.85 0.51 20.05
N ARG A 207 -12.86 0.02 21.30
CA ARG A 207 -11.96 -1.05 21.78
C ARG A 207 -12.55 -2.46 21.69
N ASP A 208 -13.83 -2.53 21.38
CA ASP A 208 -14.67 -3.73 21.45
C ASP A 208 -15.70 -3.63 20.33
N VAL A 209 -15.89 -4.74 19.62
CA VAL A 209 -16.95 -4.90 18.61
C VAL A 209 -17.75 -6.20 18.84
N GLY A 210 -17.65 -6.79 20.04
CA GLY A 210 -18.26 -8.08 20.37
C GLY A 210 -19.79 -8.04 20.35
N SER A 211 -20.38 -6.86 20.56
CA SER A 211 -21.82 -6.59 20.45
C SER A 211 -22.33 -6.29 19.03
N ILE A 212 -21.41 -6.05 18.09
CA ILE A 212 -21.71 -5.73 16.67
C ILE A 212 -21.46 -6.96 15.79
N TRP A 213 -20.44 -7.75 16.13
CA TRP A 213 -20.20 -9.03 15.50
C TRP A 213 -21.40 -9.95 15.64
N SER A 214 -21.86 -10.50 14.52
CA SER A 214 -23.02 -11.39 14.45
C SER A 214 -22.65 -12.75 13.86
N GLU A 215 -23.57 -13.72 13.98
CA GLU A 215 -23.42 -15.04 13.37
C GLU A 215 -23.36 -15.00 11.83
N ASP A 216 -23.65 -13.86 11.18
CA ASP A 216 -23.53 -13.66 9.72
C ASP A 216 -22.18 -13.03 9.30
N HIS A 217 -21.29 -12.66 10.23
CA HIS A 217 -20.02 -12.02 9.86
C HIS A 217 -18.98 -13.01 9.33
N VAL A 218 -18.16 -12.56 8.37
CA VAL A 218 -16.90 -13.22 7.97
C VAL A 218 -15.78 -12.21 8.13
N GLY A 219 -14.80 -12.51 8.98
CA GLY A 219 -13.57 -11.74 9.15
C GLY A 219 -12.51 -12.11 8.12
N PHE A 220 -11.73 -11.12 7.70
CA PHE A 220 -10.62 -11.24 6.77
C PHE A 220 -9.41 -10.50 7.33
N LEU A 221 -8.27 -11.20 7.39
CA LEU A 221 -6.98 -10.69 7.82
C LEU A 221 -6.11 -10.44 6.59
N ILE A 222 -5.75 -9.19 6.37
CA ILE A 222 -5.11 -8.70 5.15
C ILE A 222 -3.72 -8.17 5.51
N GLY A 223 -2.68 -8.65 4.82
CA GLY A 223 -1.28 -8.30 5.10
C GLY A 223 -1.02 -6.79 5.11
N CYS A 224 -0.04 -6.38 5.92
CA CYS A 224 0.34 -4.98 6.13
C CYS A 224 1.83 -4.76 5.85
N SER A 225 2.21 -3.53 5.45
CA SER A 225 3.57 -3.19 5.01
C SER A 225 4.68 -3.29 6.08
N PHE A 226 4.34 -3.40 7.36
CA PHE A 226 5.32 -3.26 8.46
C PHE A 226 6.44 -4.30 8.41
N SER A 227 6.18 -5.51 7.89
CA SER A 227 7.18 -6.56 7.70
C SER A 227 8.37 -6.10 6.83
N PHE A 228 8.11 -5.44 5.70
CA PHE A 228 9.18 -5.00 4.81
C PHE A 228 9.87 -3.72 5.33
N GLU A 229 9.19 -2.92 6.16
CA GLU A 229 9.77 -1.72 6.76
C GLU A 229 10.85 -2.05 7.79
N ALA A 230 10.66 -3.13 8.57
CA ALA A 230 11.69 -3.65 9.45
C ALA A 230 12.95 -4.11 8.67
N ALA A 231 12.75 -4.76 7.51
CA ALA A 231 13.84 -5.17 6.63
C ALA A 231 14.59 -3.98 6.01
N LEU A 232 13.87 -2.97 5.52
CA LEU A 232 14.46 -1.71 5.03
C LEU A 232 15.27 -1.02 6.14
N ALA A 233 14.73 -0.94 7.37
CA ALA A 233 15.42 -0.34 8.50
C ALA A 233 16.71 -1.08 8.89
N ALA A 234 16.71 -2.42 8.88
CA ALA A 234 17.90 -3.23 9.12
C ALA A 234 19.02 -2.98 8.10
N GLU A 235 18.64 -2.66 6.86
CA GLU A 235 19.54 -2.35 5.74
C GLU A 235 19.95 -0.86 5.63
N GLY A 236 19.64 -0.06 6.66
CA GLY A 236 19.97 1.37 6.75
C GLY A 236 19.01 2.30 6.00
N LEU A 237 17.92 1.77 5.43
CA LEU A 237 16.91 2.49 4.66
C LEU A 237 15.66 2.75 5.51
N ILE A 238 15.84 3.30 6.72
CA ILE A 238 14.77 3.54 7.69
C ILE A 238 13.71 4.50 7.08
N PRO A 239 12.43 4.09 6.94
CA PRO A 239 11.37 4.98 6.48
C PRO A 239 11.19 6.21 7.40
N SER A 240 11.13 7.41 6.83
CA SER A 240 11.09 8.66 7.60
C SER A 240 9.93 8.76 8.59
N HIS A 241 8.75 8.23 8.27
CA HIS A 241 7.61 8.26 9.18
C HIS A 241 7.87 7.43 10.45
N MET A 242 8.55 6.27 10.35
CA MET A 242 8.96 5.47 11.52
C MET A 242 9.97 6.23 12.38
N ALA A 243 11.01 6.80 11.76
CA ALA A 243 12.07 7.52 12.46
C ALA A 243 11.55 8.74 13.26
N HIS A 244 10.41 9.30 12.83
CA HIS A 244 9.77 10.47 13.44
C HIS A 244 8.47 10.13 14.20
N GLY A 245 8.08 8.86 14.33
CA GLY A 245 6.88 8.44 15.05
C GLY A 245 5.55 8.94 14.45
N ARG A 246 5.46 9.00 13.11
CA ARG A 246 4.31 9.52 12.34
C ARG A 246 3.63 8.41 11.53
N ASN A 247 2.38 8.60 11.18
CA ASN A 247 1.66 7.67 10.31
C ASN A 247 2.16 7.81 8.86
N VAL A 248 2.33 6.70 8.15
CA VAL A 248 2.71 6.72 6.74
C VAL A 248 1.68 7.51 5.89
N PRO A 249 2.10 8.43 5.01
CA PRO A 249 1.18 9.13 4.11
C PRO A 249 0.59 8.15 3.09
N MET A 250 -0.73 8.23 2.91
CA MET A 250 -1.48 7.39 2.00
C MET A 250 -2.39 8.24 1.10
N TYR A 251 -2.53 7.82 -0.16
CA TYR A 251 -3.23 8.58 -1.20
C TYR A 251 -4.20 7.67 -1.96
N ARG A 252 -5.41 8.16 -2.22
CA ARG A 252 -6.31 7.57 -3.21
C ARG A 252 -5.77 7.86 -4.60
N THR A 253 -5.63 6.82 -5.41
CA THR A 253 -5.15 6.98 -6.79
C THR A 253 -6.31 7.02 -7.78
N THR A 254 -6.00 7.38 -9.02
CA THR A 254 -6.90 7.18 -10.18
C THR A 254 -6.79 5.79 -10.81
N LEU A 255 -5.98 4.88 -10.26
CA LEU A 255 -5.78 3.53 -10.77
C LEU A 255 -6.93 2.62 -10.28
N PRO A 256 -7.83 2.14 -11.15
CA PRO A 256 -8.95 1.30 -10.74
C PRO A 256 -8.48 -0.06 -10.22
N LEU A 257 -9.22 -0.64 -9.28
CA LEU A 257 -9.09 -2.05 -8.94
C LEU A 257 -9.69 -2.92 -10.04
N CYS A 258 -9.18 -4.14 -10.19
CA CYS A 258 -9.87 -5.18 -10.93
C CYS A 258 -11.19 -5.52 -10.21
N PRO A 259 -12.36 -5.26 -10.79
CA PRO A 259 -13.63 -5.28 -10.06
C PRO A 259 -14.04 -6.71 -9.66
N ALA A 260 -14.80 -6.84 -8.58
CA ALA A 260 -15.29 -8.11 -8.07
C ALA A 260 -16.68 -7.96 -7.42
N GLY A 261 -17.71 -8.44 -8.11
CA GLY A 261 -19.11 -8.36 -7.65
C GLY A 261 -19.51 -6.93 -7.27
N VAL A 262 -19.98 -6.72 -6.03
CA VAL A 262 -20.34 -5.38 -5.51
C VAL A 262 -19.17 -4.39 -5.52
N PHE A 263 -17.92 -4.87 -5.41
CA PHE A 263 -16.71 -4.04 -5.38
C PHE A 263 -16.27 -3.65 -6.82
N SER A 264 -16.96 -2.67 -7.40
CA SER A 264 -16.80 -2.30 -8.81
C SER A 264 -16.33 -0.87 -9.10
N GLN A 265 -16.38 0.04 -8.12
CA GLN A 265 -16.14 1.48 -8.30
C GLN A 265 -14.79 1.98 -7.74
N SER A 266 -14.08 1.15 -6.97
CA SER A 266 -12.95 1.61 -6.14
C SER A 266 -11.58 1.58 -6.85
N THR A 267 -10.67 2.40 -6.36
CA THR A 267 -9.28 2.54 -6.85
C THR A 267 -8.26 2.04 -5.82
N TYR A 268 -7.01 1.88 -6.27
CA TYR A 268 -5.88 1.61 -5.38
C TYR A 268 -5.69 2.76 -4.39
N VAL A 269 -5.49 2.43 -3.11
CA VAL A 269 -4.86 3.34 -2.14
C VAL A 269 -3.39 2.95 -2.04
N VAL A 270 -2.50 3.93 -2.16
CA VAL A 270 -1.04 3.71 -2.06
C VAL A 270 -0.48 4.32 -0.78
N SER A 271 0.48 3.64 -0.17
CA SER A 271 1.33 4.22 0.89
C SER A 271 2.62 4.74 0.26
N MET A 272 3.12 5.89 0.74
CA MET A 272 4.30 6.55 0.16
C MET A 272 5.43 6.71 1.18
N ARG A 273 6.66 6.45 0.75
CA ARG A 273 7.89 6.68 1.54
C ARG A 273 8.92 7.39 0.65
N PRO A 274 9.58 8.46 1.11
CA PRO A 274 10.64 9.10 0.35
C PRO A 274 11.95 8.32 0.47
N PHE A 275 12.60 8.04 -0.66
CA PHE A 275 13.94 7.45 -0.73
C PHE A 275 14.78 8.22 -1.74
N ARG A 276 16.12 8.22 -1.60
CA ARG A 276 16.99 8.79 -2.62
C ARG A 276 16.87 7.99 -3.91
N ARG A 277 16.93 8.65 -5.06
CA ARG A 277 16.84 8.00 -6.37
C ARG A 277 17.84 6.85 -6.56
N ARG A 278 19.06 6.98 -6.04
CA ARG A 278 20.07 5.91 -6.08
C ARG A 278 19.73 4.65 -5.27
N ASP A 279 18.89 4.77 -4.25
CA ASP A 279 18.61 3.67 -3.31
C ASP A 279 17.42 2.81 -3.78
N ILE A 280 16.72 3.21 -4.85
CA ILE A 280 15.47 2.59 -5.32
C ILE A 280 15.62 1.10 -5.66
N GLU A 281 16.68 0.70 -6.36
CA GLU A 281 16.86 -0.73 -6.66
C GLU A 281 17.14 -1.55 -5.40
N LYS A 282 17.91 -1.02 -4.43
CA LYS A 282 18.09 -1.68 -3.13
C LYS A 282 16.76 -1.77 -2.36
N VAL A 283 15.92 -0.73 -2.40
CA VAL A 283 14.55 -0.75 -1.84
C VAL A 283 13.71 -1.86 -2.50
N ARG A 284 13.74 -1.98 -3.83
CA ARG A 284 13.01 -3.03 -4.57
C ARG A 284 13.51 -4.43 -4.20
N ASP A 285 14.83 -4.65 -4.18
CA ASP A 285 15.42 -5.96 -3.87
C ASP A 285 15.07 -6.45 -2.47
N ILE A 286 15.09 -5.56 -1.47
CA ILE A 286 14.69 -5.88 -0.08
C ILE A 286 13.19 -6.20 0.00
N THR A 287 12.35 -5.44 -0.71
CA THR A 287 10.88 -5.53 -0.54
C THR A 287 10.22 -6.56 -1.46
N ARG A 288 10.88 -6.99 -2.56
CA ARG A 288 10.34 -7.94 -3.55
C ARG A 288 9.89 -9.28 -2.95
N SER A 289 10.60 -9.80 -1.97
CA SER A 289 10.29 -11.09 -1.32
C SER A 289 8.99 -11.06 -0.49
N TYR A 290 8.56 -9.87 -0.06
CA TYR A 290 7.41 -9.65 0.83
C TYR A 290 6.06 -9.60 0.08
N VAL A 291 5.86 -10.42 -0.96
CA VAL A 291 4.65 -10.41 -1.80
C VAL A 291 3.36 -10.59 -0.99
N ALA A 292 3.40 -11.44 0.05
CA ALA A 292 2.31 -11.65 1.00
C ALA A 292 1.95 -10.42 1.86
N THR A 293 2.77 -9.36 1.83
CA THR A 293 2.61 -8.09 2.56
C THR A 293 2.91 -6.88 1.64
N HIS A 294 2.32 -6.90 0.44
CA HIS A 294 2.37 -5.89 -0.64
C HIS A 294 3.59 -5.93 -1.59
N GLY A 295 4.73 -6.49 -1.20
CA GLY A 295 5.90 -6.69 -2.08
C GLY A 295 6.68 -5.41 -2.45
N GLU A 296 7.21 -5.38 -3.67
CA GLU A 296 8.01 -4.24 -4.17
C GLU A 296 7.15 -2.98 -4.45
N PRO A 297 7.76 -1.78 -4.57
CA PRO A 297 7.09 -0.58 -5.06
C PRO A 297 6.33 -0.81 -6.38
N ILE A 298 5.08 -0.34 -6.44
CA ILE A 298 4.31 -0.34 -7.69
C ILE A 298 4.66 0.85 -8.59
N ALA A 299 5.21 1.93 -8.02
CA ALA A 299 5.64 3.12 -8.74
C ALA A 299 6.62 3.97 -7.92
N TRP A 300 7.43 4.81 -8.58
CA TRP A 300 8.33 5.76 -7.91
C TRP A 300 8.65 6.96 -8.81
N GLY A 301 9.06 8.07 -8.20
CA GLY A 301 9.37 9.32 -8.89
C GLY A 301 8.19 10.30 -8.93
N TRP A 302 8.50 11.56 -9.20
CA TRP A 302 7.51 12.63 -9.33
C TRP A 302 6.52 12.39 -10.47
N ASP A 303 6.98 11.84 -11.60
CA ASP A 303 6.09 11.44 -12.70
C ASP A 303 5.13 10.32 -12.30
N ALA A 304 5.53 9.42 -11.38
CA ALA A 304 4.64 8.39 -10.88
C ALA A 304 3.53 8.96 -10.00
N ALA A 305 3.81 9.97 -9.17
CA ALA A 305 2.78 10.67 -8.41
C ALA A 305 1.68 11.22 -9.36
N THR A 306 2.11 11.87 -10.45
CA THR A 306 1.21 12.35 -11.51
C THR A 306 0.45 11.21 -12.20
N ARG A 307 1.10 10.10 -12.58
CA ARG A 307 0.44 8.93 -13.20
C ARG A 307 -0.58 8.26 -12.28
N LEU A 308 -0.35 8.29 -10.96
CA LEU A 308 -1.29 7.81 -9.94
C LEU A 308 -2.42 8.82 -9.62
N GLY A 309 -2.40 10.02 -10.21
CA GLY A 309 -3.40 11.07 -9.98
C GLY A 309 -3.18 11.91 -8.72
N ILE A 310 -2.02 11.78 -8.06
CA ILE A 310 -1.68 12.49 -6.82
C ILE A 310 -1.22 13.91 -7.18
N LYS A 311 -2.11 14.89 -6.95
CA LYS A 311 -1.90 16.30 -7.35
C LYS A 311 -1.00 17.10 -6.41
N ASP A 312 -1.01 16.75 -5.12
CA ASP A 312 -0.28 17.46 -4.07
C ASP A 312 0.20 16.45 -3.03
N ILE A 313 1.49 16.17 -3.04
CA ILE A 313 2.06 15.16 -2.14
C ILE A 313 2.08 15.61 -0.67
N SER A 314 1.98 16.92 -0.41
CA SER A 314 1.92 17.43 0.96
C SER A 314 0.57 17.16 1.65
N LYS A 315 -0.46 16.78 0.88
CA LYS A 315 -1.83 16.53 1.36
C LYS A 315 -2.24 15.07 1.12
N PRO A 316 -1.80 14.12 1.97
CA PRO A 316 -2.28 12.75 1.90
C PRO A 316 -3.77 12.66 2.24
N ASP A 317 -4.47 11.68 1.66
CA ASP A 317 -5.86 11.36 1.99
C ASP A 317 -5.99 10.72 3.38
N PHE A 318 -4.94 10.03 3.84
CA PHE A 318 -4.85 9.42 5.16
C PHE A 318 -3.40 9.46 5.69
N GLY A 319 -3.22 9.54 7.00
CA GLY A 319 -1.90 9.61 7.63
C GLY A 319 -1.29 11.01 7.60
N ASP A 320 0.02 11.10 7.85
CA ASP A 320 0.72 12.36 8.10
C ASP A 320 1.51 12.86 6.89
N SER A 321 1.54 14.18 6.67
CA SER A 321 2.26 14.81 5.54
C SER A 321 3.75 14.42 5.48
N PRO A 322 4.30 14.01 4.31
CA PRO A 322 5.64 13.43 4.19
C PRO A 322 6.77 14.36 4.59
N ILE A 323 7.80 13.77 5.22
CA ILE A 323 9.07 14.41 5.57
C ILE A 323 10.25 13.53 5.17
N LEU A 324 11.41 14.15 5.00
CA LEU A 324 12.70 13.53 4.78
C LEU A 324 13.33 13.07 6.12
N PRO A 325 14.43 12.30 6.11
CA PRO A 325 15.08 11.83 7.34
C PRO A 325 15.49 12.95 8.31
N ASP A 326 15.84 14.13 7.81
CA ASP A 326 16.20 15.31 8.61
C ASP A 326 14.99 16.10 9.16
N GLY A 327 13.76 15.66 8.86
CA GLY A 327 12.51 16.31 9.25
C GLY A 327 12.05 17.42 8.30
N SER A 328 12.81 17.74 7.25
CA SER A 328 12.37 18.69 6.21
C SER A 328 11.25 18.11 5.34
N VAL A 329 10.50 18.97 4.66
CA VAL A 329 9.39 18.54 3.78
C VAL A 329 9.90 17.93 2.47
N LEU A 330 9.21 16.91 1.97
CA LEU A 330 9.51 16.32 0.66
C LEU A 330 9.12 17.31 -0.47
N VAL A 331 10.11 17.78 -1.24
CA VAL A 331 9.95 18.72 -2.35
C VAL A 331 10.77 18.28 -3.57
N GLN A 332 10.28 18.60 -4.77
CA GLN A 332 10.92 18.21 -6.04
C GLN A 332 12.13 19.08 -6.38
N GLY A 333 13.16 18.48 -6.99
CA GLY A 333 14.31 19.21 -7.54
C GLY A 333 15.31 19.71 -6.50
N VAL A 334 15.37 19.07 -5.32
CA VAL A 334 16.36 19.35 -4.27
C VAL A 334 17.44 18.26 -4.26
N GLY A 335 18.68 18.68 -4.50
CA GLY A 335 19.84 17.80 -4.68
C GLY A 335 20.11 17.45 -6.15
N ASP A 336 21.29 16.90 -6.42
CA ASP A 336 21.61 16.32 -7.73
C ASP A 336 20.75 15.06 -7.98
N GLU A 337 20.53 14.70 -9.25
CA GLU A 337 19.54 13.69 -9.67
C GLU A 337 19.57 12.38 -8.86
N ALA A 338 20.76 11.86 -8.54
CA ALA A 338 20.95 10.62 -7.78
C ALA A 338 20.70 10.76 -6.27
N GLU A 339 20.89 11.95 -5.71
CA GLU A 339 20.70 12.28 -4.29
C GLU A 339 19.29 12.82 -3.99
N GLU A 340 18.54 13.25 -5.02
CA GLU A 340 17.15 13.69 -4.90
C GLU A 340 16.32 12.62 -4.18
N PHE A 341 15.61 13.03 -3.13
CA PHE A 341 14.57 12.22 -2.52
C PHE A 341 13.33 12.23 -3.42
N VAL A 342 12.93 11.05 -3.87
CA VAL A 342 11.76 10.84 -4.71
C VAL A 342 10.69 10.07 -3.94
N PRO A 343 9.39 10.28 -4.24
CA PRO A 343 8.34 9.50 -3.64
C PRO A 343 8.31 8.08 -4.21
N VAL A 344 8.17 7.08 -3.34
CA VAL A 344 8.09 5.66 -3.69
C VAL A 344 6.79 5.09 -3.13
N PHE A 345 6.02 4.39 -3.97
CA PHE A 345 4.63 4.03 -3.72
C PHE A 345 4.43 2.51 -3.68
N TRP A 346 3.77 2.03 -2.64
CA TRP A 346 3.35 0.62 -2.46
C TRP A 346 1.83 0.51 -2.44
N GLY A 347 1.31 -0.68 -2.76
CA GLY A 347 -0.05 -1.05 -2.36
C GLY A 347 -0.25 -0.90 -0.85
N CYS A 348 -1.48 -0.65 -0.41
CA CYS A 348 -1.79 -0.42 1.00
C CYS A 348 -3.07 -1.14 1.42
N GLY A 349 -3.03 -1.77 2.60
CA GLY A 349 -4.17 -2.44 3.25
C GLY A 349 -5.36 -1.54 3.62
N VAL A 350 -5.28 -0.23 3.37
CA VAL A 350 -6.45 0.69 3.39
C VAL A 350 -7.30 0.56 2.10
N THR A 351 -6.74 0.04 1.01
CA THR A 351 -7.48 -0.21 -0.25
C THR A 351 -8.74 -1.06 -0.06
N PRO A 352 -8.72 -2.22 0.63
CA PRO A 352 -9.94 -2.99 0.89
C PRO A 352 -10.94 -2.25 1.79
N GLN A 353 -10.50 -1.41 2.74
CA GLN A 353 -11.39 -0.55 3.53
C GLN A 353 -12.09 0.48 2.64
N GLU A 354 -11.36 1.13 1.74
CA GLU A 354 -11.92 2.09 0.79
C GLU A 354 -12.88 1.41 -0.21
N ALA A 355 -12.57 0.20 -0.67
CA ALA A 355 -13.45 -0.58 -1.54
C ALA A 355 -14.78 -0.95 -0.86
N VAL A 356 -14.73 -1.39 0.40
CA VAL A 356 -15.90 -1.65 1.25
C VAL A 356 -16.72 -0.37 1.48
N ARG A 357 -16.05 0.73 1.83
CA ARG A 357 -16.69 2.02 2.08
C ARG A 357 -17.38 2.58 0.84
N GLN A 358 -16.77 2.46 -0.33
CA GLN A 358 -17.35 2.92 -1.60
C GLN A 358 -18.46 2.01 -2.13
N ALA A 359 -18.40 0.70 -1.86
CA ALA A 359 -19.47 -0.23 -2.22
C ALA A 359 -20.77 -0.02 -1.40
N ALA A 360 -20.70 0.76 -0.31
CA ALA A 360 -21.82 1.05 0.58
C ALA A 360 -22.60 -0.21 0.99
N LEU A 361 -21.85 -1.21 1.47
CA LEU A 361 -22.41 -2.50 1.88
C LEU A 361 -23.47 -2.29 2.95
N ASP A 362 -24.65 -2.88 2.71
CA ASP A 362 -25.82 -2.89 3.58
C ASP A 362 -25.51 -3.62 4.90
N GLY A 363 -25.85 -3.00 6.03
CA GLY A 363 -25.58 -3.52 7.38
C GLY A 363 -24.17 -3.24 7.93
N PRO A 364 -23.82 -3.83 9.09
CA PRO A 364 -22.59 -3.52 9.81
C PRO A 364 -21.36 -4.11 9.14
N VAL A 365 -20.30 -3.31 9.05
CA VAL A 365 -18.96 -3.72 8.63
C VAL A 365 -17.93 -3.20 9.63
N ILE A 366 -17.09 -4.12 10.12
CA ILE A 366 -16.03 -3.84 11.09
C ILE A 366 -14.69 -3.75 10.35
N GLY A 367 -13.89 -2.75 10.68
CA GLY A 367 -12.48 -2.67 10.34
C GLY A 367 -11.61 -2.41 11.55
N HIS A 368 -10.30 -2.58 11.42
CA HIS A 368 -9.35 -2.08 12.41
C HIS A 368 -9.20 -0.54 12.27
N ALA A 369 -8.88 0.15 13.36
CA ALA A 369 -8.53 1.57 13.29
C ALA A 369 -7.11 1.76 12.76
N PRO A 370 -6.84 2.77 11.90
CA PRO A 370 -5.51 2.98 11.32
C PRO A 370 -4.40 2.95 12.37
N GLY A 371 -3.36 2.14 12.11
CA GLY A 371 -2.23 1.94 13.02
C GLY A 371 -2.49 1.00 14.20
N HIS A 372 -3.69 0.42 14.34
CA HIS A 372 -4.08 -0.48 15.43
C HIS A 372 -4.44 -1.87 14.88
N MET A 373 -3.47 -2.54 14.26
CA MET A 373 -3.64 -3.85 13.62
C MET A 373 -3.66 -4.99 14.64
N ILE A 374 -3.99 -6.21 14.21
CA ILE A 374 -3.71 -7.42 14.99
C ILE A 374 -2.28 -7.86 14.74
N VAL A 375 -1.61 -8.36 15.77
CA VAL A 375 -0.29 -8.98 15.65
C VAL A 375 -0.47 -10.50 15.65
N LEU A 376 0.03 -11.15 14.61
CA LEU A 376 -0.10 -12.59 14.35
C LEU A 376 1.02 -13.38 15.02
N ASP A 377 0.89 -14.70 15.09
CA ASP A 377 1.93 -15.58 15.64
C ASP A 377 2.97 -16.00 14.60
N ILE A 378 2.60 -15.97 13.32
CA ILE A 378 3.54 -16.04 12.19
C ILE A 378 4.49 -14.84 12.14
N ARG A 379 5.67 -15.10 11.61
CA ARG A 379 6.75 -14.13 11.43
C ARG A 379 7.05 -13.86 9.97
N ASP A 380 7.85 -12.82 9.74
CA ASP A 380 8.19 -12.33 8.40
C ASP A 380 8.74 -13.42 7.46
N TRP A 381 9.50 -14.39 7.99
CA TRP A 381 10.05 -15.50 7.21
C TRP A 381 9.07 -16.66 6.97
N ASP A 382 7.93 -16.72 7.67
CA ASP A 382 6.89 -17.72 7.44
C ASP A 382 5.98 -17.35 6.26
N ILE A 383 6.03 -16.08 5.82
CA ILE A 383 5.26 -15.53 4.68
C ILE A 383 6.12 -15.19 3.45
N VAL A 384 7.45 -15.22 3.60
CA VAL A 384 8.39 -15.07 2.48
C VAL A 384 8.68 -16.46 1.90
N PRO A 385 8.51 -16.68 0.58
CA PRO A 385 8.86 -17.96 -0.03
C PRO A 385 10.32 -18.33 0.20
N SER A 386 10.57 -19.57 0.63
CA SER A 386 11.92 -20.15 0.69
C SER A 386 12.57 -20.12 -0.69
N THR A 387 13.72 -19.46 -0.79
CA THR A 387 14.56 -19.35 -2.01
C THR A 387 15.24 -20.66 -2.38
#